data_AF-A0A5B1RAE9-F1
#
_entry.id   AF-A0A5B1RAE9-F1
#
_cell.length_a   1.000
_cell.length_b   1.000
_cell.length_c   1.000
_cell.angle_alpha   90.00
_cell.angle_beta   90.00
_cell.angle_gamma   90.00
#
_symmetry.space_group_name_H-M   'P 1'
#
loop_
_entity.id
_entity.type
_entity.pdbx_description
1 polymer ?
#
loop_
_entity_poly.entity_id
_entity_poly.type
_entity_poly.pdbx_seq_one_letter_code
_entity_poly.pdbx_strand_id
1 'polypeptide(L)'
;MNDSNWKKCVGAVPALAKRYMAAVKGRASSNEEYRKFCEGSSSAQLQAWKIAEVKAQTARDKNPAAMDVYDIKVTKAPGRAAVQQELVENEAKDGIIRGTTSWISQGLKLQEEQ
;
A
#
# COMPACT_ATOMS: atom_id res chain seq x y z
N MET A 1 18.06 16.75 32.32
CA MET A 1 19.11 17.72 31.95
C MET A 1 20.12 17.00 31.06
N ASN A 2 20.24 17.45 29.81
CA ASN A 2 21.27 17.09 28.82
C ASN A 2 21.22 15.67 28.19
N ASP A 3 20.20 15.38 27.36
CA ASP A 3 20.36 14.39 26.29
C ASP A 3 21.34 14.97 25.27
N SER A 4 22.60 14.57 25.41
CA SER A 4 23.74 15.18 24.74
C SER A 4 23.70 14.91 23.23
N ASN A 5 23.06 15.82 22.50
CA ASN A 5 22.92 15.83 21.04
C ASN A 5 24.28 15.66 20.33
N TRP A 6 25.39 16.07 20.97
CA TRP A 6 26.75 15.90 20.44
C TRP A 6 27.15 14.43 20.23
N LYS A 7 26.72 13.48 21.08
CA LYS A 7 27.01 12.05 20.85
C LYS A 7 26.30 11.52 19.60
N LYS A 8 25.09 12.02 19.32
CA LYS A 8 24.35 11.73 18.07
C LYS A 8 25.11 12.31 16.87
N CYS A 9 25.68 13.51 16.99
CA CYS A 9 26.51 14.12 15.94
C CYS A 9 27.81 13.34 15.68
N VAL A 10 28.50 12.86 16.72
CA VAL A 10 29.75 12.09 16.57
C VAL A 10 29.49 10.73 15.90
N GLY A 11 28.37 10.07 16.24
CA GLY A 11 27.97 8.82 15.58
C GLY A 11 27.42 8.99 14.17
N ALA A 12 26.95 10.20 13.80
CA ALA A 12 26.32 10.45 12.51
C ALA A 12 27.30 10.34 11.34
N VAL A 13 28.54 10.83 11.50
CA VAL A 13 29.55 10.79 10.43
C VAL A 13 29.92 9.36 10.01
N PRO A 14 30.34 8.45 10.92
CA PRO A 14 30.65 7.07 10.54
C PRO A 14 29.39 6.31 10.07
N ALA A 15 28.21 6.62 10.63
CA ALA A 15 26.96 6.03 10.17
C ALA A 15 26.61 6.47 8.73
N LEU A 16 26.82 7.74 8.40
CA LEU A 16 26.59 8.28 7.06
C LEU A 16 27.58 7.67 6.06
N ALA A 17 28.86 7.55 6.41
CA ALA A 17 29.86 6.90 5.56
C ALA A 17 29.48 5.44 5.27
N LYS A 18 29.04 4.68 6.29
CA LYS A 18 28.58 3.30 6.13
C LYS A 18 27.33 3.22 5.24
N ARG A 19 26.35 4.10 5.46
CA ARG A 19 25.11 4.16 4.65
C ARG A 19 25.41 4.53 3.20
N TYR A 20 26.33 5.47 2.98
CA TYR A 20 26.76 5.86 1.65
C TYR A 20 27.39 4.68 0.90
N MET A 21 28.34 3.97 1.52
CA MET A 21 28.96 2.79 0.90
C MET A 21 27.92 1.70 0.59
N ALA A 22 26.96 1.47 1.49
CA ALA A 22 25.85 0.56 1.25
C ALA A 22 24.96 1.01 0.07
N ALA A 23 24.64 2.30 -0.01
CA ALA A 23 23.85 2.87 -1.09
C ALA A 23 24.58 2.77 -2.44
N VAL A 24 25.89 3.03 -2.46
CA VAL A 24 26.73 2.87 -3.67
C VAL A 24 26.71 1.41 -4.14
N LYS A 25 26.87 0.46 -3.21
CA LYS A 25 26.82 -0.98 -3.53
C LYS A 25 25.45 -1.40 -4.07
N GLY A 26 24.37 -0.91 -3.48
CA GLY A 26 22.99 -1.22 -3.89
C GLY A 26 22.51 -0.47 -5.14
N ARG A 27 23.24 0.57 -5.58
CA ARG A 27 22.81 1.43 -6.69
C ARG A 27 22.56 0.66 -7.98
N ALA A 28 23.45 -0.26 -8.34
CA ALA A 28 23.34 -1.03 -9.57
C ALA A 28 22.07 -1.91 -9.57
N SER A 29 21.86 -2.70 -8.51
CA SER A 29 20.69 -3.56 -8.37
C SER A 29 19.39 -2.76 -8.29
N SER A 30 19.37 -1.66 -7.53
CA SER A 30 18.17 -0.82 -7.44
C SER A 30 17.81 -0.17 -8.77
N ASN A 31 18.80 0.22 -9.57
CA ASN A 31 18.56 0.81 -10.89
C ASN A 31 18.06 -0.24 -11.89
N GLU A 32 18.57 -1.48 -11.82
CA GLU A 32 18.08 -2.58 -12.65
C GLU A 32 16.62 -2.90 -12.34
N GLU A 33 16.27 -3.05 -11.06
CA GLU A 33 14.89 -3.31 -10.62
C GLU A 33 13.95 -2.14 -10.98
N TYR A 34 14.42 -0.90 -10.84
CA TYR A 34 13.66 0.27 -11.29
C TYR A 34 13.43 0.25 -12.81
N ARG A 35 14.43 -0.14 -13.59
CA ARG A 35 14.29 -0.25 -15.05
C ARG A 35 13.27 -1.32 -15.43
N LYS A 36 13.34 -2.51 -14.83
CA LYS A 36 12.35 -3.60 -15.02
C LYS A 36 10.94 -3.13 -14.67
N PHE A 37 10.79 -2.40 -13.57
CA PHE A 37 9.52 -1.80 -13.16
C PHE A 37 8.98 -0.82 -14.20
N CYS A 38 9.83 0.06 -14.74
CA CYS A 38 9.44 0.99 -15.79
C CYS A 38 9.10 0.28 -17.11
N GLU A 39 9.84 -0.75 -17.50
CA GLU A 39 9.57 -1.55 -18.70
C GLU A 39 8.23 -2.30 -18.61
N GLY A 40 7.84 -2.74 -17.40
CA GLY A 40 6.55 -3.39 -17.15
C GLY A 40 5.35 -2.45 -16.98
N SER A 41 5.58 -1.14 -16.92
CA SER A 41 4.53 -0.13 -16.68
C SER A 41 4.18 0.64 -17.94
N SER A 42 2.93 1.08 -18.07
CA SER A 42 2.55 1.94 -19.20
C SER A 42 3.13 3.35 -19.06
N SER A 43 3.41 3.99 -20.19
CA SER A 43 3.90 5.39 -20.23
C SER A 43 2.96 6.36 -19.49
N ALA A 44 1.64 6.17 -19.62
CA ALA A 44 0.64 6.97 -18.93
C ALA A 44 0.73 6.84 -17.40
N GLN A 45 0.93 5.62 -16.88
CA GLN A 45 1.10 5.38 -15.45
C GLN A 45 2.38 6.03 -14.91
N LEU A 46 3.49 5.87 -15.63
CA LEU A 46 4.77 6.49 -15.23
C LEU A 46 4.67 8.02 -15.15
N GLN A 47 4.00 8.66 -16.12
CA GLN A 47 3.78 10.10 -16.09
C GLN A 47 2.89 10.51 -14.92
N ALA A 48 1.80 9.78 -14.67
CA ALA A 48 0.91 10.05 -13.54
C ALA A 48 1.65 9.97 -12.19
N TRP A 49 2.48 8.95 -11.99
CA TRP A 49 3.29 8.81 -10.78
C TRP A 49 4.33 9.92 -10.64
N LYS A 50 5.00 10.30 -11.72
CA LYS A 50 5.98 11.40 -11.70
C LYS A 50 5.33 12.74 -11.32
N ILE A 51 4.13 13.01 -11.83
CA ILE A 51 3.36 14.21 -11.45
C ILE A 51 2.99 14.15 -9.96
N ALA A 52 2.53 13.00 -9.49
CA ALA A 52 2.17 12.80 -8.09
C ALA A 52 3.37 12.96 -7.14
N GLU A 53 4.54 12.43 -7.51
CA GLU A 53 5.80 12.58 -6.78
C GLU A 53 6.22 14.05 -6.67
N VAL A 54 6.25 14.78 -7.79
CA VAL A 54 6.61 16.21 -7.81
C VAL A 54 5.65 17.01 -6.93
N LYS A 55 4.34 16.74 -7.02
CA LYS A 55 3.33 17.39 -6.18
C LYS A 55 3.53 17.09 -4.70
N ALA A 56 3.82 15.84 -4.33
CA ALA A 56 4.06 15.45 -2.95
C ALA A 56 5.31 16.15 -2.38
N GLN A 57 6.43 16.13 -3.10
CA GLN A 57 7.69 16.74 -2.65
C GLN A 57 7.58 18.26 -2.52
N THR A 58 6.91 18.93 -3.46
CA THR A 58 6.74 20.39 -3.41
C THR A 58 5.78 20.86 -2.33
N ALA A 59 4.75 20.06 -2.02
CA ALA A 59 3.75 20.41 -1.03
C ALA A 59 4.11 19.95 0.40
N ARG A 60 5.14 19.10 0.57
CA ARG A 60 5.50 18.47 1.85
C ARG A 60 5.62 19.44 3.01
N ASP A 61 6.23 20.60 2.78
CA ASP A 61 6.48 21.58 3.85
C ASP A 61 5.20 22.32 4.28
N LYS A 62 4.20 22.44 3.40
CA LYS A 62 2.94 23.17 3.66
C LYS A 62 1.79 22.23 4.02
N ASN A 63 1.81 21.00 3.52
CA ASN A 63 0.79 20.00 3.73
C ASN A 63 1.43 18.62 3.93
N PRO A 64 1.58 18.16 5.18
CA PRO A 64 2.10 16.82 5.47
C PRO A 64 1.30 15.69 4.80
N ALA A 65 -0.02 15.86 4.63
CA ALA A 65 -0.87 14.87 3.96
C ALA A 65 -0.59 14.74 2.45
N ALA A 66 0.18 15.64 1.85
CA ALA A 66 0.63 15.48 0.47
C ALA A 66 1.56 14.26 0.30
N MET A 67 2.16 13.76 1.38
CA MET A 67 3.02 12.58 1.38
C MET A 67 2.23 11.25 1.41
N ASP A 68 0.91 11.28 1.62
CA ASP A 68 0.05 10.09 1.67
C ASP A 68 0.03 9.30 0.35
N VAL A 69 0.54 9.89 -0.73
CA VAL A 69 0.74 9.21 -2.03
C VAL A 69 1.71 8.04 -1.91
N TYR A 70 2.67 8.09 -0.98
CA TYR A 70 3.61 7.00 -0.72
C TYR A 70 3.04 5.91 0.19
N ASP A 71 1.88 6.15 0.81
CA ASP A 71 1.28 5.18 1.69
C ASP A 71 0.60 4.05 0.92
N ILE A 72 0.67 2.84 1.46
CA ILE A 72 0.09 1.67 0.81
C ILE A 72 -1.40 1.65 1.15
N LYS A 73 -2.23 2.05 0.18
CA LYS A 73 -3.68 1.89 0.27
C LYS A 73 -4.06 0.43 0.06
N VAL A 74 -3.91 -0.39 1.09
CA VAL A 74 -4.51 -1.72 1.11
C VAL A 74 -6.00 -1.53 1.31
N THR A 75 -6.78 -1.65 0.24
CA THR A 75 -8.23 -1.85 0.38
C THR A 75 -8.44 -3.17 1.10
N LYS A 76 -8.76 -3.08 2.39
CA LYS A 76 -9.13 -4.24 3.18
C LYS A 76 -10.32 -4.88 2.48
N ALA A 77 -10.22 -6.16 2.13
CA ALA A 77 -11.33 -6.87 1.51
C ALA A 77 -12.57 -6.71 2.40
N PRO A 78 -13.76 -6.51 1.81
CA PRO A 78 -14.98 -6.42 2.59
C PRO A 78 -15.09 -7.66 3.48
N GLY A 79 -15.35 -7.43 4.77
CA GLY A 79 -15.52 -8.53 5.72
C GLY A 79 -16.70 -9.40 5.30
N ARG A 80 -16.72 -10.66 5.74
CA ARG A 80 -17.80 -11.61 5.43
C ARG A 80 -19.19 -11.03 5.68
N ALA A 81 -19.37 -10.25 6.76
CA ALA A 81 -20.63 -9.59 7.08
C ALA A 81 -21.05 -8.55 6.03
N ALA A 82 -20.11 -7.77 5.50
CA ALA A 82 -20.38 -6.76 4.47
C ALA A 82 -20.76 -7.43 3.14
N VAL A 83 -20.05 -8.50 2.76
CA VAL A 83 -20.39 -9.29 1.57
C VAL A 83 -21.77 -9.95 1.72
N GLN A 84 -22.07 -10.49 2.90
CA GLN A 84 -23.37 -11.13 3.15
C GLN A 84 -24.53 -10.13 3.16
N GLN A 85 -24.28 -8.90 3.64
CA GLN A 85 -25.26 -7.81 3.54
C GLN A 85 -25.53 -7.42 2.08
N GLU A 86 -24.48 -7.27 1.26
CA GLU A 86 -24.61 -6.97 -0.17
C GLU A 86 -25.43 -8.05 -0.90
N LEU A 87 -25.16 -9.33 -0.61
CA LEU A 87 -25.89 -10.45 -1.20
C LEU A 87 -27.38 -10.42 -0.80
N VAL A 88 -27.69 -10.16 0.47
CA VAL A 88 -29.07 -10.04 0.95
C VAL A 88 -29.81 -8.83 0.37
N GLU A 89 -29.10 -7.73 0.10
CA GLU A 89 -29.65 -6.56 -0.57
C GLU A 89 -29.93 -6.83 -2.05
N ASN A 90 -29.07 -7.58 -2.74
CA ASN A 90 -29.28 -7.97 -4.13
C ASN A 90 -30.41 -8.99 -4.28
N GLU A 91 -30.55 -9.95 -3.36
CA GLU A 91 -31.70 -10.88 -3.33
C GLU A 91 -33.03 -10.13 -3.27
N ALA A 92 -33.10 -9.09 -2.44
CA ALA A 92 -34.30 -8.27 -2.30
C ALA A 92 -34.63 -7.48 -3.57
N LYS A 93 -33.62 -7.10 -4.36
CA LYS A 93 -33.79 -6.41 -5.65
C LYS A 93 -34.23 -7.36 -6.76
N ASP A 94 -33.69 -8.57 -6.77
CA ASP A 94 -33.97 -9.59 -7.79
C ASP A 94 -35.26 -10.39 -7.51
N GLY A 95 -35.97 -10.07 -6.42
CA GLY A 95 -37.21 -10.74 -6.02
C GLY A 95 -37.01 -12.15 -5.46
N ILE A 96 -35.76 -12.50 -5.10
CA ILE A 96 -35.40 -13.76 -4.46
C ILE A 96 -35.76 -13.67 -2.97
N ILE A 97 -36.18 -14.80 -2.39
CA ILE A 97 -36.48 -14.87 -0.96
C ILE A 97 -35.21 -14.52 -0.17
N ARG A 98 -35.33 -13.50 0.67
CA ARG A 98 -34.25 -12.99 1.50
C ARG A 98 -33.67 -14.09 2.40
N GLY A 99 -32.37 -14.33 2.33
CA GLY A 99 -31.67 -15.35 3.11
C GLY A 99 -31.33 -16.65 2.35
N THR A 100 -31.69 -16.75 1.06
CA THR A 100 -31.36 -17.91 0.21
C THR A 100 -29.84 -18.14 0.12
N THR A 101 -29.06 -17.08 -0.03
CA THR A 101 -27.59 -17.10 -0.07
C THR A 101 -27.00 -17.48 1.28
N SER A 102 -27.63 -17.09 2.39
CA SER A 102 -27.21 -17.54 3.72
C SER A 102 -27.43 -19.03 3.91
N TRP A 103 -28.53 -19.58 3.40
CA TRP A 103 -28.82 -21.01 3.45
C TRP A 103 -27.86 -21.82 2.57
N ILE A 104 -27.62 -21.37 1.32
CA ILE A 104 -26.66 -22.01 0.41
C ILE A 104 -25.24 -21.98 0.99
N SER A 105 -24.80 -20.84 1.53
CA SER A 105 -23.47 -20.73 2.12
C SER A 105 -23.27 -21.62 3.35
N GLN A 106 -24.30 -21.87 4.15
CA GLN A 106 -24.25 -22.87 5.22
C GLN A 106 -24.16 -24.31 4.67
N GLY A 107 -24.92 -24.61 3.62
CA GLY A 107 -24.87 -25.92 2.95
C GLY A 107 -23.49 -26.23 2.36
N LEU A 108 -22.87 -25.27 1.68
CA LEU A 108 -21.51 -25.39 1.15
C LEU A 108 -20.49 -25.62 2.27
N LYS A 109 -20.61 -24.89 3.37
CA LYS A 109 -19.69 -25.03 4.50
C LYS A 109 -19.78 -26.39 5.18
N LEU A 110 -20.99 -26.95 5.27
CA LEU A 110 -21.21 -28.32 5.75
C LEU A 110 -20.60 -29.38 4.82
N GLN A 111 -20.54 -29.13 3.52
CA GLN A 111 -19.86 -30.02 2.56
C GLN A 111 -18.33 -29.91 2.63
N GLU A 112 -17.78 -28.71 2.88
CA GLU A 112 -16.33 -28.54 3.06
C GLU A 112 -15.79 -29.22 4.33
N GLU A 113 -16.65 -29.43 5.34
CA GLU A 113 -16.29 -30.08 6.60
C GLU A 113 -16.41 -31.62 6.57
N GLN A 114 -16.87 -32.21 5.45
CA GLN A 114 -16.95 -33.66 5.21
C GLN A 114 -15.77 -34.19 4.40
#